data_AF-A0A9W6GLA2-F1
#
_entry.id   AF-A0A9W6GLA2-F1
#
_cell.length_a   1.000
_cell.length_b   1.000
_cell.length_c   1.000
_cell.angle_alpha   90.00
_cell.angle_beta   90.00
_cell.angle_gamma   90.00
#
_symmetry.space_group_name_H-M   'P 1'
#
loop_
_entity.id
_entity.type
_entity.pdbx_description
1 polymer ?
#
loop_
_entity_poly.entity_id
_entity_poly.type
_entity_poly.pdbx_seq_one_letter_code
_entity_poly.pdbx_strand_id
1 'polypeptide(L)'
;MSNYNWIEIGEKIQNLFAEDTIDFNEESTYCLMRRYNPELPFSFERYIRLYKEDKGLKFVERREILGNVFMDLDVEKRLEMINFILYYFHKRKINRRRVNELEDYLDLNR
;
A
#
# COMPACT_ATOMS: atom_id res chain seq x y z
N MET A 1 15.05 -5.29 16.15
CA MET A 1 14.55 -5.46 14.77
C MET A 1 13.07 -5.76 14.92
N SER A 2 12.20 -4.98 14.29
CA SER A 2 10.75 -5.20 14.30
C SER A 2 10.41 -6.54 13.64
N ASN A 3 9.35 -7.20 14.09
CA ASN A 3 8.90 -8.50 13.56
C ASN A 3 7.74 -8.35 12.56
N TYR A 4 7.66 -7.20 11.86
CA TYR A 4 6.58 -6.93 10.93
C TYR A 4 6.47 -7.98 9.83
N ASN A 5 5.31 -8.65 9.77
CA ASN A 5 4.90 -9.43 8.62
C ASN A 5 4.16 -8.52 7.63
N TRP A 6 4.88 -8.02 6.64
CA TRP A 6 4.36 -7.07 5.64
C TRP A 6 3.22 -7.63 4.79
N ILE A 7 3.17 -8.95 4.59
CA ILE A 7 2.09 -9.60 3.85
C ILE A 7 0.79 -9.46 4.63
N GLU A 8 0.81 -9.84 5.92
CA GLU A 8 -0.36 -9.75 6.78
C GLU A 8 -0.83 -8.29 6.98
N ILE A 9 0.10 -7.35 7.11
CA ILE A 9 -0.21 -5.92 7.17
C ILE A 9 -0.94 -5.48 5.87
N GLY A 10 -0.44 -5.90 4.70
CA GLY A 10 -1.06 -5.62 3.41
C GLY A 10 -2.48 -6.15 3.29
N GLU A 11 -2.73 -7.37 3.77
CA GLU A 11 -4.06 -7.98 3.81
C GLU A 11 -5.02 -7.21 4.72
N LYS A 12 -4.57 -6.84 5.93
CA LYS A 12 -5.38 -6.02 6.87
C LYS A 12 -5.73 -4.67 6.26
N ILE A 13 -4.79 -4.01 5.57
CA ILE A 13 -5.04 -2.75 4.87
C ILE A 13 -6.07 -2.92 3.74
N GLN A 14 -5.97 -4.00 2.96
CA GLN A 14 -6.96 -4.28 1.90
C GLN A 14 -8.36 -4.54 2.48
N ASN A 15 -8.45 -5.22 3.62
CA ASN A 15 -9.70 -5.41 4.34
C ASN A 15 -10.32 -4.10 4.86
N LEU A 16 -9.51 -3.05 5.08
CA LEU A 16 -10.02 -1.71 5.37
C LEU A 16 -10.63 -1.04 4.13
N PHE A 17 -10.08 -1.29 2.94
CA PHE A 17 -10.58 -0.72 1.69
C PHE A 17 -11.83 -1.41 1.13
N ALA A 18 -12.07 -2.69 1.48
CA ALA A 18 -13.17 -3.49 0.92
C ALA A 18 -14.61 -3.03 1.31
N GLU A 19 -14.77 -2.12 2.27
CA GLU A 19 -16.06 -1.48 2.57
C GLU A 19 -16.11 -0.08 1.91
N ASP A 20 -16.55 -0.01 0.65
CA ASP A 20 -17.01 1.09 -0.26
C ASP A 20 -17.02 2.58 0.22
N THR A 21 -16.14 2.98 1.13
CA THR A 21 -16.09 4.32 1.72
C THR A 21 -14.92 5.15 1.19
N ILE A 22 -14.02 4.50 0.44
CA ILE A 22 -12.84 5.11 -0.15
C ILE A 22 -12.56 4.45 -1.52
N ASP A 23 -12.60 5.25 -2.60
CA ASP A 23 -12.07 4.87 -3.93
C ASP A 23 -10.53 4.83 -3.91
N PHE A 24 -9.95 3.93 -3.12
CA PHE A 24 -8.53 3.60 -3.19
C PHE A 24 -8.35 2.53 -4.28
N ASN A 25 -8.47 2.99 -5.52
CA ASN A 25 -8.10 2.17 -6.67
C ASN A 25 -6.57 2.09 -6.81
N GLU A 26 -6.10 1.32 -7.78
CA GLU A 26 -4.67 1.09 -7.97
C GLU A 26 -3.90 2.38 -8.30
N GLU A 27 -4.52 3.34 -8.99
CA GLU A 27 -3.90 4.62 -9.35
C GLU A 27 -3.71 5.51 -8.12
N SER A 28 -4.72 5.60 -7.25
CA SER A 28 -4.62 6.31 -5.96
C SER A 28 -3.55 5.71 -5.06
N THR A 29 -3.48 4.37 -5.03
CA THR A 29 -2.48 3.62 -4.27
C THR A 29 -1.07 3.89 -4.79
N TYR A 30 -0.88 3.84 -6.10
CA TYR A 30 0.39 4.15 -6.76
C TYR A 30 0.83 5.60 -6.50
N CYS A 31 -0.09 6.56 -6.62
CA CYS A 31 0.19 7.97 -6.34
C CYS A 31 0.68 8.17 -4.89
N LEU A 32 0.09 7.45 -3.93
CA LEU A 32 0.56 7.47 -2.55
C LEU A 32 1.98 6.92 -2.43
N MET A 33 2.28 5.77 -3.02
CA MET A 33 3.62 5.18 -2.99
C MET A 33 4.67 6.10 -3.61
N ARG A 34 4.34 6.77 -4.72
CA ARG A 34 5.23 7.73 -5.39
C ARG A 34 5.61 8.92 -4.50
N ARG A 35 4.76 9.33 -3.56
CA ARG A 35 5.09 10.37 -2.58
C ARG A 35 6.33 10.02 -1.76
N TYR A 36 6.54 8.73 -1.49
CA TYR A 36 7.66 8.21 -0.70
C TYR A 36 8.81 7.66 -1.58
N ASN A 37 8.56 7.48 -2.88
CA ASN A 37 9.59 7.16 -3.87
C ASN A 37 9.44 8.02 -5.15
N PRO A 38 9.99 9.25 -5.15
CA PRO A 38 9.81 10.21 -6.24
C PRO A 38 10.36 9.77 -7.60
N GLU A 39 11.31 8.82 -7.60
CA GLU A 39 11.93 8.24 -8.80
C GLU A 39 10.96 7.35 -9.59
N LEU A 40 9.86 6.91 -8.97
CA LEU A 40 8.81 6.18 -9.69
C LEU A 40 8.20 7.06 -10.79
N PRO A 41 7.91 6.49 -11.99
CA PRO A 41 7.24 7.18 -13.07
C PRO A 41 5.95 7.87 -12.62
N PHE A 42 5.59 8.97 -13.27
CA PHE A 42 4.47 9.79 -12.81
C PHE A 42 3.10 9.08 -12.88
N SER A 43 2.86 8.26 -13.90
CA SER A 43 1.62 7.48 -14.04
C SER A 43 1.86 6.00 -13.81
N PHE A 44 0.88 5.32 -13.21
CA PHE A 44 0.99 3.89 -12.96
C PHE A 44 1.05 3.10 -14.27
N GLU A 45 0.28 3.50 -15.28
CA GLU A 45 0.33 2.93 -16.63
C GLU A 45 1.73 2.98 -17.25
N ARG A 46 2.44 4.09 -17.07
CA ARG A 46 3.81 4.23 -17.59
C ARG A 46 4.76 3.28 -16.86
N TYR A 47 4.61 3.15 -15.55
CA TYR A 47 5.39 2.20 -14.77
C TYR A 47 5.13 0.74 -15.21
N ILE A 48 3.86 0.35 -15.35
CA ILE A 48 3.48 -0.99 -15.81
C ILE A 48 4.07 -1.29 -17.19
N ARG A 49 4.01 -0.33 -18.13
CA ARG A 49 4.59 -0.51 -19.46
C ARG A 49 6.10 -0.74 -19.40
N LEU A 50 6.82 0.12 -18.66
CA LEU A 50 8.27 -0.02 -18.49
C LEU A 50 8.65 -1.34 -17.79
N TYR A 51 7.88 -1.74 -16.78
CA TYR A 51 8.07 -3.00 -16.08
C TYR A 51 7.89 -4.21 -17.00
N LYS A 52 6.85 -4.20 -17.85
CA LYS A 52 6.63 -5.24 -18.86
C LYS A 52 7.77 -5.32 -19.87
N GLU A 53 8.25 -4.17 -20.33
CA GLU A 53 9.39 -4.06 -21.27
C GLU A 53 10.67 -4.62 -20.64
N ASP A 54 11.00 -4.21 -19.41
CA ASP A 54 12.19 -4.68 -18.67
C ASP A 54 12.17 -6.19 -18.43
N LYS A 55 11.01 -6.75 -18.06
CA LYS A 55 10.84 -8.17 -17.74
C LYS A 55 10.48 -9.06 -18.93
N GLY A 56 10.27 -8.47 -20.12
CA GLY A 56 9.81 -9.21 -21.31
C GLY A 56 8.41 -9.84 -21.14
N LEU A 57 7.54 -9.22 -20.33
CA LEU A 57 6.22 -9.75 -19.99
C LEU A 57 5.12 -9.13 -20.87
N LYS A 58 4.19 -9.96 -21.34
CA LYS A 58 2.99 -9.48 -22.07
C LYS A 58 1.89 -9.00 -21.12
N PHE A 59 1.78 -9.65 -19.97
CA PHE A 59 0.75 -9.38 -18.95
C PHE A 59 1.38 -9.34 -17.56
N VAL A 60 0.84 -8.48 -16.70
CA VAL A 60 1.15 -8.40 -15.27
C VAL A 60 -0.12 -8.07 -14.51
N GLU A 61 -0.26 -8.61 -13.31
CA GLU A 61 -1.35 -8.25 -12.41
C GLU A 61 -0.99 -6.95 -11.66
N ARG A 62 -1.84 -5.92 -11.77
CA ARG A 62 -1.55 -4.60 -11.20
C ARG A 62 -1.34 -4.65 -9.69
N ARG A 63 -2.11 -5.48 -8.99
CA ARG A 63 -2.01 -5.67 -7.54
C ARG A 63 -0.66 -6.26 -7.13
N GLU A 64 -0.13 -7.19 -7.91
CA GLU A 64 1.21 -7.75 -7.71
C GLU A 64 2.28 -6.67 -7.86
N ILE A 65 2.17 -5.84 -8.91
CA ILE A 65 3.10 -4.72 -9.13
C ILE A 65 3.09 -3.73 -7.97
N LEU A 66 1.91 -3.36 -7.46
CA LEU A 66 1.80 -2.49 -6.29
C LEU A 66 2.42 -3.12 -5.04
N GLY A 67 2.22 -4.43 -4.85
CA GLY A 67 2.86 -5.19 -3.78
C GLY A 67 4.39 -5.12 -3.86
N ASN A 68 4.95 -5.31 -5.06
CA ASN A 68 6.40 -5.22 -5.28
C ASN A 68 6.93 -3.81 -5.01
N VAL A 69 6.27 -2.77 -5.52
CA VAL A 69 6.66 -1.37 -5.26
C VAL A 69 6.68 -1.08 -3.76
N PHE A 70 5.66 -1.53 -3.02
CA PHE A 70 5.61 -1.38 -1.57
C PHE A 70 6.75 -2.12 -0.87
N MET A 71 7.04 -3.34 -1.29
CA MET A 71 8.10 -4.19 -0.75
C MET A 71 9.51 -3.74 -1.15
N ASP A 72 9.65 -2.83 -2.11
CA ASP A 72 10.92 -2.20 -2.47
C ASP A 72 11.22 -0.95 -1.63
N LEU A 73 10.21 -0.37 -0.95
CA LEU A 73 10.43 0.74 -0.02
C LEU A 73 11.21 0.27 1.21
N ASP A 74 12.02 1.14 1.81
CA ASP A 74 12.61 0.86 3.11
C ASP A 74 11.52 0.77 4.21
N VAL A 75 11.87 0.13 5.34
CA VAL A 75 10.94 -0.12 6.45
C VAL A 75 10.32 1.18 6.98
N GLU A 76 11.12 2.25 7.07
CA GLU A 76 10.68 3.55 7.57
C GLU A 76 9.56 4.13 6.69
N LYS A 77 9.78 4.18 5.37
CA LYS A 77 8.77 4.67 4.41
C LYS A 77 7.51 3.82 4.39
N ARG A 78 7.62 2.50 4.55
CA ARG A 78 6.43 1.64 4.66
C ARG A 78 5.59 2.03 5.87
N LEU A 79 6.23 2.24 7.02
CA LEU A 79 5.54 2.68 8.24
C LEU A 79 4.94 4.08 8.09
N GLU A 80 5.66 5.03 7.48
CA GLU A 80 5.12 6.36 7.18
C GLU A 80 3.86 6.28 6.29
N MET A 81 3.91 5.45 5.26
CA MET A 81 2.77 5.23 4.36
C MET A 81 1.58 4.62 5.11
N ILE A 82 1.81 3.61 5.96
CA ILE A 82 0.77 2.99 6.78
C ILE A 82 0.16 4.00 7.76
N ASN A 83 0.99 4.81 8.43
CA ASN A 83 0.52 5.85 9.35
C ASN A 83 -0.34 6.90 8.63
N PHE A 84 0.02 7.27 7.40
CA PHE A 84 -0.81 8.15 6.59
C PHE A 84 -2.17 7.52 6.25
N ILE A 85 -2.17 6.25 5.88
CA ILE A 85 -3.39 5.48 5.60
C ILE A 85 -4.29 5.45 6.85
N LEU A 86 -3.74 5.08 8.01
CA LEU A 86 -4.45 5.05 9.29
C LEU A 86 -5.01 6.42 9.67
N TYR A 87 -4.22 7.49 9.55
CA TYR A 87 -4.69 8.87 9.78
C TYR A 87 -5.92 9.20 8.92
N TYR A 88 -5.87 8.85 7.64
CA TYR A 88 -6.98 9.09 6.74
C TYR A 88 -8.23 8.28 7.11
N PHE A 89 -8.05 7.00 7.49
CA PHE A 89 -9.13 6.14 7.98
C PHE A 89 -9.80 6.71 9.24
N HIS A 90 -9.01 7.19 10.21
CA HIS A 90 -9.52 7.82 11.43
C HIS A 90 -10.30 9.12 11.19
N LYS A 91 -9.92 9.88 10.16
CA LYS A 91 -10.64 11.11 9.77
C LYS A 91 -11.95 10.82 9.04
N ARG A 92 -12.15 9.61 8.52
CA ARG A 92 -13.36 9.20 7.80
C ARG A 92 -14.30 8.42 8.74
N LYS A 93 -15.60 8.35 8.37
CA LYS A 93 -16.62 7.59 9.12
C LYS A 93 -16.52 6.08 8.86
N ILE A 94 -15.33 5.51 9.08
CA ILE A 94 -15.05 4.11 8.76
C ILE A 94 -15.22 3.23 10.00
N ASN A 95 -15.35 1.93 9.79
CA ASN A 95 -15.46 0.92 10.83
C ASN A 95 -14.22 0.91 11.74
N ARG A 96 -14.32 1.61 12.88
CA ARG A 96 -13.24 1.78 13.86
C ARG A 96 -12.69 0.46 14.38
N ARG A 97 -13.50 -0.62 14.40
CA ARG A 97 -13.04 -1.92 14.88
C ARG A 97 -11.87 -2.44 14.06
N ARG A 98 -11.97 -2.42 12.73
CA ARG A 98 -10.90 -2.95 11.85
C ARG A 98 -9.66 -2.07 11.87
N VAL A 99 -9.85 -0.76 11.99
CA VAL A 99 -8.73 0.18 12.14
C VAL A 99 -7.96 -0.17 13.41
N ASN A 100 -8.66 -0.33 14.54
CA ASN A 100 -8.05 -0.76 15.80
C ASN A 100 -7.38 -2.15 15.68
N GLU A 101 -7.99 -3.11 14.97
CA GLU A 101 -7.37 -4.44 14.74
C GLU A 101 -6.04 -4.35 13.96
N LEU A 102 -5.90 -3.39 13.05
CA LEU A 102 -4.62 -3.11 12.38
C LEU A 102 -3.63 -2.41 13.31
N GLU A 103 -4.08 -1.42 14.08
CA GLU A 103 -3.23 -0.70 15.04
C GLU A 103 -2.68 -1.62 16.12
N ASP A 104 -3.54 -2.44 16.75
CA ASP A 104 -3.15 -3.44 17.74
C ASP A 104 -2.11 -4.40 17.16
N TYR A 105 -2.29 -4.84 15.91
CA TYR A 105 -1.32 -5.70 15.25
C TYR A 105 0.04 -5.00 15.05
N LEU A 106 0.05 -3.74 14.62
CA LEU A 106 1.28 -2.98 14.42
C LEU A 106 2.02 -2.74 15.74
N ASP A 107 1.29 -2.43 16.82
CA ASP A 107 1.88 -2.22 18.15
C ASP A 107 2.46 -3.51 18.74
N LEU A 108 1.80 -4.65 18.55
CA LEU A 108 2.28 -5.96 19.04
C LEU A 108 3.51 -6.49 18.29
N ASN A 109 3.72 -6.07 17.03
CA ASN A 109 4.78 -6.58 16.16
C ASN A 109 5.92 -5.56 15.90
N ARG A 110 5.88 -4.42 16.60
CA ARG A 110 6.91 -3.37 16.56
C ARG A 110 8.23 -3.82 17.17
#